data_AF-A0A9D6QPF6-F1
#
_entry.id   AF-A0A9D6QPF6-F1
#
_cell.length_a   1.000
_cell.length_b   1.000
_cell.length_c   1.000
_cell.angle_alpha   90.00
_cell.angle_beta   90.00
_cell.angle_gamma   90.00
#
_symmetry.space_group_name_H-M   'P 1'
#
loop_
_entity.id
_entity.type
_entity.pdbx_description
1 polymer ?
#
loop_
_entity_poly.entity_id
_entity_poly.type
_entity_poly.pdbx_seq_one_letter_code
_entity_poly.pdbx_strand_id
1 'polypeptide(L)'
;MFHGGFLAPPPQDKSPGETIRTAGLLLAIPTLLIVSPLVGFFAGSWLDGRLRTSPWLGIVGLVLGFAAAGRETWLIYRRYQADDREESKRR
;
A
#
# COMPACT_ATOMS: atom_id res chain seq x y z
N MET A 1 5.92 12.05 -51.84
CA MET A 1 6.66 12.15 -50.57
C MET A 1 5.72 12.85 -49.59
N PHE A 2 5.19 12.29 -48.51
CA PHE A 2 5.67 11.29 -47.55
C PHE A 2 4.47 10.46 -47.04
N HIS A 3 4.61 9.14 -46.90
CA HIS A 3 3.62 8.27 -46.27
C HIS A 3 3.93 8.17 -44.76
N GLY A 4 3.13 8.84 -43.93
CA GLY A 4 3.19 8.72 -42.48
C GLY A 4 2.40 7.51 -42.01
N GLY A 5 3.05 6.34 -41.96
CA GLY A 5 2.50 5.15 -41.33
C GLY A 5 2.37 5.36 -39.82
N PHE A 6 1.13 5.31 -39.31
CA PHE A 6 0.85 5.20 -37.89
C PHE A 6 1.40 3.85 -37.39
N LEU A 7 2.63 3.87 -36.88
CA LEU A 7 3.25 2.73 -36.22
C LEU A 7 2.50 2.51 -34.89
N ALA A 8 1.60 1.54 -34.86
CA ALA A 8 1.10 1.00 -33.60
C ALA A 8 2.32 0.51 -32.78
N PRO A 9 2.43 0.86 -31.49
CA PRO A 9 3.51 0.34 -30.66
C PRO A 9 3.43 -1.20 -30.69
N PRO A 10 4.57 -1.91 -30.83
CA PRO A 10 4.56 -3.36 -30.83
C PRO A 10 3.88 -3.87 -29.56
N PRO A 11 3.10 -4.97 -29.62
CA PRO A 11 2.54 -5.59 -28.43
C PRO A 11 3.70 -5.97 -27.51
N GLN A 12 3.86 -5.20 -26.43
CA GLN A 12 4.89 -5.41 -25.42
C GLN A 12 4.63 -6.78 -24.79
N ASP A 13 5.39 -7.80 -25.18
CA ASP A 13 5.30 -9.14 -24.59
C ASP A 13 5.90 -9.05 -23.18
N LYS A 14 5.08 -8.63 -22.22
CA LYS A 14 5.51 -8.54 -20.83
C LYS A 14 5.91 -9.95 -20.41
N SER A 15 7.22 -10.16 -20.27
CA SER A 15 7.77 -11.44 -19.89
C SER A 15 7.05 -11.97 -18.63
N PRO A 16 6.87 -13.29 -18.49
CA PRO A 16 6.17 -13.85 -17.33
C PRO A 16 6.69 -13.32 -15.98
N GLY A 17 8.00 -13.02 -15.89
CA GLY A 17 8.61 -12.45 -14.69
C GLY A 17 8.20 -11.01 -14.39
N GLU A 18 7.96 -10.18 -15.40
CA GLU A 18 7.55 -8.78 -15.21
C GLU A 18 6.08 -8.66 -14.78
N THR A 19 5.23 -9.56 -15.27
CA THR A 19 3.83 -9.67 -14.87
C THR A 19 3.70 -10.07 -13.41
N ILE A 20 4.52 -11.01 -12.93
CA ILE A 20 4.53 -11.44 -11.52
C ILE A 20 5.00 -10.29 -10.60
N ARG A 21 6.04 -9.55 -10.99
CA ARG A 21 6.51 -8.39 -10.21
C ARG A 21 5.45 -7.28 -10.14
N THR A 22 4.81 -6.97 -11.27
CA THR A 22 3.76 -5.95 -11.35
C THR A 22 2.55 -6.34 -10.51
N ALA A 23 2.11 -7.61 -10.61
CA ALA A 23 1.04 -8.15 -9.78
C ALA A 23 1.38 -8.09 -8.29
N GLY A 24 2.63 -8.41 -7.91
CA GLY A 24 3.08 -8.31 -6.53
C GLY A 24 3.00 -6.88 -5.97
N LEU A 25 3.38 -5.87 -6.76
CA LEU A 25 3.28 -4.47 -6.36
C LEU A 25 1.82 -4.00 -6.24
N LEU A 26 0.96 -4.40 -7.18
CA LEU A 26 -0.49 -4.10 -7.13
C LEU A 26 -1.16 -4.73 -5.90
N LEU A 27 -0.77 -5.94 -5.55
CA LEU A 27 -1.31 -6.66 -4.39
C LEU A 27 -0.76 -6.16 -3.05
N ALA A 28 0.38 -5.48 -3.04
CA ALA A 28 1.01 -5.01 -1.80
C ALA A 28 0.10 -4.08 -1.00
N ILE A 29 -0.60 -3.14 -1.66
CA ILE A 29 -1.48 -2.16 -1.01
C ILE A 29 -2.67 -2.84 -0.30
N PRO A 30 -3.53 -3.62 -0.99
CA PRO A 30 -4.65 -4.28 -0.33
C PRO A 30 -4.17 -5.32 0.70
N THR A 31 -3.03 -5.97 0.46
CA THR A 31 -2.45 -6.90 1.44
C THR A 31 -2.08 -6.18 2.73
N LEU A 32 -1.38 -5.04 2.67
CA LEU A 32 -1.03 -4.26 3.86
C LEU A 32 -2.29 -3.78 4.60
N LEU A 33 -3.31 -3.38 3.85
CA LEU A 33 -4.58 -2.91 4.40
C LEU A 33 -5.38 -4.00 5.12
N ILE A 34 -5.19 -5.27 4.75
CA ILE A 34 -5.82 -6.44 5.40
C ILE A 34 -4.93 -6.96 6.54
N VAL A 35 -3.64 -7.17 6.28
CA VAL A 35 -2.70 -7.79 7.22
C VAL A 35 -2.49 -6.90 8.45
N SER A 36 -2.43 -5.59 8.30
CA SER A 36 -2.19 -4.69 9.44
C SER A 36 -3.32 -4.73 10.49
N PRO A 37 -4.62 -4.58 10.13
CA PRO A 37 -5.72 -4.79 11.07
C PRO A 37 -5.79 -6.20 11.62
N LEU A 38 -5.53 -7.22 10.80
CA LEU A 38 -5.55 -8.62 11.25
C LEU A 38 -4.53 -8.86 12.36
N VAL A 39 -3.30 -8.39 12.16
CA VAL A 39 -2.21 -8.49 13.13
C VAL A 39 -2.52 -7.68 14.38
N GLY A 40 -3.03 -6.45 14.24
CA GLY A 40 -3.42 -5.62 15.38
C GLY A 40 -4.55 -6.24 16.22
N PHE A 41 -5.56 -6.82 15.56
CA PHE A 41 -6.67 -7.49 16.23
C PHE A 41 -6.23 -8.77 16.94
N PHE A 42 -5.43 -9.62 16.29
CA PHE A 42 -4.94 -10.87 16.90
C PHE A 42 -3.94 -10.61 18.03
N ALA A 43 -3.04 -9.64 17.87
CA ALA A 43 -2.12 -9.26 18.94
C ALA A 43 -2.88 -8.65 20.14
N GLY A 44 -3.89 -7.82 19.87
CA GLY A 44 -4.76 -7.24 20.89
C GLY A 44 -5.59 -8.29 21.63
N SER A 45 -6.19 -9.25 20.91
CA SER A 45 -7.01 -10.31 21.51
C SER A 45 -6.20 -11.33 22.32
N TRP A 46 -4.96 -11.61 21.90
CA TRP A 46 -4.02 -12.43 22.68
C TRP A 46 -3.65 -11.74 24.01
N LEU A 47 -3.45 -10.43 23.98
CA LEU A 47 -3.16 -9.65 25.20
C LEU A 47 -4.39 -9.54 26.12
N ASP A 48 -5.60 -9.43 25.54
CA ASP A 48 -6.87 -9.40 26.28
C ASP A 48 -7.12 -10.71 27.06
N GLY A 49 -6.75 -11.84 26.46
CA GLY A 49 -6.79 -13.16 27.10
C GLY A 49 -5.92 -13.28 28.35
N ARG A 50 -4.85 -12.47 28.46
CA ARG A 50 -3.97 -12.42 29.64
C ARG A 50 -4.47 -11.48 30.73
N LEU A 51 -5.26 -10.46 30.37
CA LEU A 51 -5.66 -9.36 31.26
C LEU A 51 -7.13 -9.43 31.71
N ARG A 52 -7.93 -10.43 31.28
CA ARG A 52 -9.34 -10.64 31.68
C ARG A 52 -10.24 -9.40 31.49
N THR A 53 -9.89 -8.50 30.58
CA THR A 53 -10.56 -7.20 30.34
C THR A 53 -11.32 -7.18 29.00
N SER A 54 -12.07 -8.25 28.73
CA SER A 54 -12.90 -8.36 27.53
C SER A 54 -14.00 -7.27 27.51
N PRO A 55 -14.18 -6.47 26.44
CA PRO A 55 -13.48 -6.43 25.15
C PRO A 55 -12.80 -5.08 24.86
N TRP A 56 -12.20 -4.43 25.87
CA TRP A 56 -11.70 -3.05 25.72
C TRP A 56 -10.34 -2.98 25.01
N LEU A 57 -9.43 -3.93 25.28
CA LEU A 57 -8.10 -3.92 24.67
C LEU A 57 -8.13 -4.29 23.19
N GLY A 58 -9.04 -5.17 22.78
CA GLY A 58 -9.29 -5.45 21.36
C GLY A 58 -9.71 -4.20 20.57
N ILE A 59 -10.61 -3.38 21.12
CA ILE A 59 -11.06 -2.12 20.48
C ILE A 59 -9.93 -1.10 20.42
N VAL A 60 -9.17 -0.94 21.51
CA VAL A 60 -8.01 -0.03 21.55
C VAL A 60 -6.93 -0.48 20.56
N GLY A 61 -6.64 -1.78 20.48
CA GLY A 61 -5.70 -2.34 19.51
C GLY A 61 -6.14 -2.14 18.06
N LEU A 62 -7.45 -2.30 17.78
CA LEU A 62 -8.02 -2.02 16.46
C LEU A 62 -7.87 -0.54 16.08
N VAL A 63 -8.26 0.38 16.97
CA VAL A 63 -8.14 1.83 16.75
C VAL A 63 -6.69 2.24 16.56
N LEU A 64 -5.76 1.69 17.36
CA LEU A 64 -4.33 1.95 17.22
C LEU A 64 -3.77 1.40 15.90
N GLY A 65 -4.23 0.23 15.45
CA GLY A 65 -3.87 -0.34 14.14
C GLY A 65 -4.29 0.57 12.98
N PHE A 66 -5.54 1.06 13.00
CA PHE A 66 -6.02 2.04 12.03
C PHE A 66 -5.26 3.36 12.09
N ALA A 67 -4.97 3.87 13.29
CA ALA A 67 -4.22 5.10 13.47
C ALA A 67 -2.77 4.98 12.95
N ALA A 68 -2.11 3.84 13.20
CA ALA A 68 -0.77 3.55 12.68
C ALA A 68 -0.78 3.50 11.15
N ALA A 69 -1.74 2.80 10.54
CA ALA A 69 -1.87 2.73 9.09
C ALA A 69 -2.11 4.13 8.47
N GLY A 70 -3.03 4.92 9.03
CA GLY A 70 -3.30 6.28 8.55
C GLY A 70 -2.09 7.21 8.66
N ARG A 71 -1.31 7.10 9.74
CA ARG A 71 -0.06 7.85 9.92
C ARG A 71 0.98 7.48 8.87
N GLU A 72 1.15 6.19 8.60
CA GLU A 72 2.08 5.68 7.59
C GLU A 72 1.69 6.19 6.19
N THR A 73 0.40 6.11 5.84
CA THR A 73 -0.14 6.63 4.58
C THR A 73 0.11 8.13 4.43
N TRP A 74 -0.11 8.92 5.48
CA TRP A 74 0.13 10.36 5.45
C TRP A 74 1.61 10.71 5.26
N LEU A 75 2.51 9.93 5.88
CA LEU A 75 3.95 10.10 5.74
C LEU A 75 4.41 9.77 4.30
N ILE A 76 3.89 8.69 3.71
CA ILE A 76 4.15 8.31 2.32
C ILE A 76 3.65 9.40 1.36
N TYR A 77 2.41 9.86 1.55
CA TYR A 77 1.82 10.90 0.71
C TYR A 77 2.62 12.21 0.73
N ARG A 78 3.10 12.61 1.91
CA ARG A 78 3.96 13.79 2.07
C ARG A 78 5.31 13.64 1.36
N ARG A 79 5.87 12.44 1.27
CA ARG A 79 7.11 12.18 0.51
C ARG A 79 6.88 12.28 -0.99
N TYR A 80 5.80 11.68 -1.50
CA TYR A 80 5.43 11.80 -2.92
C TYR A 80 5.23 13.26 -3.36
N GLN A 81 4.55 14.08 -2.55
CA GLN A 81 4.36 15.51 -2.86
C GLN A 81 5.64 16.35 -2.79
N ALA A 82 6.69 15.88 -2.11
CA ALA A 82 7.98 16.55 -2.11
C ALA A 82 8.74 16.27 -3.41
N ASP A 83 8.73 15.02 -3.87
CA ASP A 83 9.38 14.60 -5.12
C ASP A 83 8.71 15.25 -6.36
N ASP A 84 7.38 15.32 -6.42
CA ASP A 84 6.65 15.94 -7.55
C ASP A 84 6.95 17.46 -7.68
N ARG A 85 7.23 18.17 -6.58
CA ARG A 85 7.55 19.60 -6.61
C ARG A 85 8.97 19.88 -7.09
N GLU A 86 9.91 18.95 -6.91
CA GLU A 86 11.28 19.11 -7.39
C GLU A 86 11.37 18.84 -8.90
N GLU A 87 10.61 17.88 -9.42
CA GLU A 87 10.58 17.61 -10.87
C GLU A 87 9.87 18.74 -11.64
N SER A 88 8.81 19.33 -11.09
CA SER A 88 8.11 20.47 -11.71
C SER A 88 8.92 21.78 -11.70
N LYS A 89 9.94 21.91 -10.83
CA LYS A 89 10.85 23.08 -10.84
C LYS A 89 12.05 22.90 -11.76
N ARG A 90 12.29 21.69 -12.26
CA ARG A 90 13.46 21.34 -13.09
C ARG A 90 13.13 21.23 -14.59
N ARG A 91 11.84 21.25 -14.96
CA ARG A 91 11.34 21.43 -16.33
C ARG A 91 10.96 22.88 -16.58
#